data_AF-A0A7S0DPK0-F1
#
_entry.id   AF-A0A7S0DPK0-F1
#
_cell.length_a   1.000
_cell.length_b   1.000
_cell.length_c   1.000
_cell.angle_alpha   90.00
_cell.angle_beta   90.00
_cell.angle_gamma   90.00
#
_symmetry.space_group_name_H-M   'P 1'
#
loop_
_entity.id
_entity.type
_entity.pdbx_description
1 polymer ?
#
loop_
_entity_poly.entity_id
_entity_poly.type
_entity_poly.pdbx_seq_one_letter_code
_entity_poly.pdbx_strand_id
1 'polypeptide(L)'
;ENFKKKWLGTNEYSAEKLASTAQLLYQQFFTGSSLMELNISSTTRNALEKNFEKNQVTIYMFDQAQNDIYKLMNHDSFPRFKRSRWCLRFVRSVKKRRSEDRHRQHQFTEENKNKLKKRLSDPRFRRASLALHKKPDDCRLSSADDPSGNVRE
;
A
#
# COMPACT_ATOMS: atom_id res chain seq x y z
N GLU A 1 -8.79 -3.90 -12.87
CA GLU A 1 -9.61 -2.72 -13.19
C GLU A 1 -8.80 -1.44 -13.52
N ASN A 2 -8.11 -0.79 -12.59
CA ASN A 2 -7.55 0.56 -12.82
C ASN A 2 -6.36 0.66 -13.79
N PHE A 3 -5.54 -0.39 -13.94
CA PHE A 3 -4.38 -0.35 -14.85
C PHE A 3 -4.80 -0.47 -16.32
N LYS A 4 -5.73 -1.38 -16.65
CA LYS A 4 -6.32 -1.51 -17.99
C LYS A 4 -7.09 -0.25 -18.36
N LYS A 5 -7.91 0.32 -17.45
CA LYS A 5 -8.59 1.61 -17.68
C LYS A 5 -7.64 2.79 -17.85
N LYS A 6 -6.53 2.86 -17.10
CA LYS A 6 -5.52 3.93 -17.27
C LYS A 6 -4.72 3.79 -18.57
N TRP A 7 -4.53 2.57 -19.06
CA TRP A 7 -3.92 2.30 -20.38
C TRP A 7 -4.88 2.59 -21.54
N LEU A 8 -6.18 2.32 -21.34
CA LEU A 8 -7.25 2.54 -22.33
C LEU A 8 -7.82 3.97 -22.30
N GLY A 9 -7.58 4.73 -21.22
CA GLY A 9 -8.24 6.01 -20.95
C GLY A 9 -7.63 7.21 -21.66
N THR A 10 -6.77 7.03 -22.66
CA THR A 10 -6.11 8.17 -23.33
C THR A 10 -5.91 8.01 -24.83
N ASN A 11 -6.60 7.09 -25.50
CA ASN A 11 -6.58 7.09 -26.96
C ASN A 11 -7.86 6.49 -27.51
N GLU A 12 -8.66 7.33 -28.17
CA GLU A 12 -9.20 6.95 -29.46
C GLU A 12 -8.01 6.55 -30.35
N TYR A 13 -7.53 5.31 -30.22
CA TYR A 13 -6.64 4.77 -31.22
C TYR A 13 -7.46 4.74 -32.50
N SER A 14 -7.12 5.60 -33.47
CA SER A 14 -7.71 5.49 -34.80
C SER A 14 -7.56 4.05 -35.27
N ALA A 15 -8.57 3.52 -35.96
CA ALA A 15 -8.58 2.14 -36.43
C ALA A 15 -7.27 1.80 -37.19
N GLU A 16 -6.73 2.77 -37.92
CA GLU A 16 -5.44 2.71 -38.61
C GLU A 16 -4.24 2.53 -37.66
N LYS A 17 -4.15 3.31 -36.58
CA LYS A 17 -3.08 3.17 -35.58
C LYS A 17 -3.17 1.82 -34.87
N LEU A 18 -4.40 1.38 -34.55
CA LEU A 18 -4.63 0.07 -33.94
C LEU A 18 -4.18 -1.06 -34.87
N ALA A 19 -4.59 -1.02 -36.14
CA ALA A 19 -4.20 -2.00 -37.15
C ALA A 19 -2.68 -2.03 -37.37
N SER A 20 -2.06 -0.87 -37.54
CA SER A 20 -0.61 -0.74 -37.73
C SER A 20 0.18 -1.29 -36.53
N THR A 21 -0.27 -0.98 -35.32
CA THR A 21 0.36 -1.48 -34.08
C THR A 21 0.17 -2.98 -33.93
N ALA A 22 -1.03 -3.48 -34.19
CA ALA A 22 -1.32 -4.91 -34.12
C ALA A 22 -0.46 -5.70 -35.13
N GLN A 23 -0.31 -5.19 -36.34
CA GLN A 23 0.52 -5.82 -37.37
C GLN A 23 2.01 -5.84 -36.98
N LEU A 24 2.52 -4.75 -36.42
CA LEU A 24 3.90 -4.69 -35.90
C LEU A 24 4.13 -5.75 -34.81
N LEU A 25 3.21 -5.83 -33.84
CA LEU A 25 3.29 -6.82 -32.77
C LEU A 25 3.20 -8.26 -33.30
N TYR A 26 2.31 -8.49 -34.28
CA TYR A 26 2.18 -9.78 -34.93
C TYR A 26 3.49 -10.22 -35.60
N GLN A 27 4.07 -9.34 -36.42
CA GLN A 27 5.34 -9.60 -37.10
C GLN A 27 6.51 -9.81 -36.12
N GLN A 28 6.55 -9.03 -35.04
CA GLN A 28 7.65 -9.08 -34.09
C GLN A 28 7.58 -10.30 -33.15
N PHE A 29 6.41 -10.78 -32.77
CA PHE A 29 6.29 -11.77 -31.68
C PHE A 29 5.62 -13.08 -32.08
N PHE A 30 4.94 -13.14 -33.22
CA PHE A 30 4.08 -14.28 -33.57
C PHE A 30 4.39 -14.91 -34.93
N THR A 31 5.23 -14.26 -35.74
CA THR A 31 5.75 -14.83 -36.99
C THR A 31 6.96 -15.73 -36.72
N GLY A 32 6.97 -16.93 -37.31
CA GLY A 32 8.03 -17.94 -37.14
C GLY A 32 9.43 -17.54 -37.63
N SER A 33 9.56 -16.40 -38.29
CA SER A 33 10.85 -15.82 -38.70
C SER A 33 11.40 -14.80 -37.71
N SER A 34 10.68 -14.50 -36.62
CA SER A 34 11.11 -13.51 -35.65
C SER A 34 12.12 -14.06 -34.64
N LEU A 35 13.16 -13.27 -34.38
CA LEU A 35 14.11 -13.51 -33.28
C LEU A 35 13.47 -13.41 -31.89
N MET A 36 12.29 -12.78 -31.78
CA MET A 36 11.54 -12.61 -30.54
C MET A 36 10.24 -13.42 -30.54
N GLU A 37 10.13 -14.49 -31.32
CA GLU A 37 8.93 -15.32 -31.35
C GLU A 37 8.56 -15.82 -29.95
N LEU A 38 7.30 -15.60 -29.58
CA LEU A 38 6.74 -16.01 -28.31
C LEU A 38 6.15 -17.41 -28.42
N ASN A 39 6.44 -18.25 -27.43
CA ASN A 39 5.87 -19.57 -27.33
C ASN A 39 4.39 -19.49 -26.91
N ILE A 40 3.49 -19.50 -27.89
CA ILE A 40 2.04 -19.55 -27.72
C ILE A 40 1.43 -20.82 -28.33
N SER A 41 0.25 -21.19 -27.86
CA SER A 41 -0.45 -22.38 -28.38
C SER A 41 -0.83 -22.22 -29.85
N SER A 42 -0.89 -23.33 -30.59
CA SER A 42 -1.29 -23.36 -31.99
C SER A 42 -2.70 -22.80 -32.19
N THR A 43 -3.62 -23.10 -31.27
CA THR A 43 -4.99 -22.54 -31.26
C THR A 43 -4.97 -21.02 -31.24
N THR A 44 -4.15 -20.41 -30.38
CA THR A 44 -4.01 -18.95 -30.29
C THR A 44 -3.39 -18.36 -31.55
N ARG A 45 -2.36 -19.01 -32.12
CA ARG A 45 -1.71 -18.57 -33.36
C ARG A 45 -2.70 -18.55 -34.53
N ASN A 46 -3.44 -19.64 -34.71
CA ASN A 46 -4.47 -19.76 -35.76
C ASN A 46 -5.60 -18.72 -35.59
N ALA A 47 -5.96 -18.39 -34.34
CA ALA A 47 -6.96 -17.36 -34.07
C ALA A 47 -6.45 -15.96 -34.46
N LEU A 48 -5.19 -15.64 -34.17
CA LEU A 48 -4.57 -14.38 -34.58
C LEU A 48 -4.50 -14.28 -36.10
N GLU A 49 -4.04 -15.33 -36.79
CA GLU A 49 -3.99 -15.38 -38.26
C GLU A 49 -5.36 -15.10 -38.89
N LYS A 50 -6.40 -15.79 -38.43
CA LYS A 50 -7.78 -15.57 -38.91
C LYS A 50 -8.28 -14.15 -38.66
N ASN A 51 -7.90 -13.54 -37.54
CA ASN A 51 -8.29 -12.17 -37.23
C ASN A 51 -7.63 -11.17 -38.20
N PHE A 52 -6.36 -11.39 -38.54
CA PHE A 52 -5.67 -10.57 -39.55
C PHE A 52 -6.22 -10.81 -40.96
N GLU A 53 -6.48 -12.05 -41.36
CA GLU A 53 -7.09 -12.38 -42.66
C GLU A 53 -8.46 -11.72 -42.85
N LYS A 54 -9.28 -11.68 -41.80
CA LYS A 54 -10.62 -11.07 -41.84
C LYS A 54 -10.62 -9.56 -41.59
N ASN A 55 -9.44 -8.96 -41.43
CA ASN A 55 -9.27 -7.55 -41.04
C ASN A 55 -10.05 -7.18 -39.75
N GLN A 56 -10.18 -8.14 -38.81
CA GLN A 56 -10.89 -7.99 -37.54
C GLN A 56 -9.91 -7.66 -36.40
N VAL A 57 -9.21 -6.54 -36.53
CA VAL A 57 -8.29 -6.06 -35.50
C VAL A 57 -9.10 -5.44 -34.36
N THR A 58 -8.90 -5.96 -33.15
CA THR A 58 -9.53 -5.43 -31.93
C THR A 58 -8.50 -5.23 -30.85
N ILE A 59 -8.79 -4.35 -29.89
CA ILE A 59 -7.91 -4.10 -28.73
C ILE A 59 -7.70 -5.33 -27.84
N TYR A 60 -8.52 -6.38 -27.99
CA TYR A 60 -8.48 -7.61 -27.18
C TYR A 60 -7.90 -8.80 -27.95
N MET A 61 -7.49 -8.63 -29.22
CA MET A 61 -7.11 -9.77 -30.07
C MET A 61 -5.92 -10.58 -29.52
N PHE A 62 -5.07 -9.96 -28.69
CA PHE A 62 -3.90 -10.59 -28.08
C PHE A 62 -4.13 -11.11 -26.65
N ASP A 63 -5.34 -10.98 -26.09
CA ASP A 63 -5.61 -11.37 -24.70
C ASP A 63 -5.30 -12.86 -24.45
N GLN A 64 -5.63 -13.72 -25.42
CA GLN A 64 -5.34 -15.15 -25.31
C GLN A 64 -3.83 -15.43 -25.39
N ALA A 65 -3.11 -14.76 -26.29
CA ALA A 65 -1.66 -14.88 -26.40
C ALA A 65 -0.96 -14.41 -25.11
N GLN A 66 -1.40 -13.28 -24.57
CA GLN A 66 -0.92 -12.76 -23.29
C GLN A 66 -1.14 -13.76 -22.16
N ASN A 67 -2.28 -14.45 -22.12
CA ASN A 67 -2.57 -15.47 -21.12
C ASN A 67 -1.65 -16.69 -21.26
N ASP A 68 -1.41 -17.17 -22.48
CA ASP A 68 -0.50 -18.29 -22.76
C ASP A 68 0.92 -17.96 -22.26
N ILE A 69 1.42 -16.77 -22.60
CA ILE A 69 2.74 -16.28 -22.16
C ILE A 69 2.77 -16.11 -20.64
N TYR A 70 1.73 -15.54 -20.05
CA TYR A 70 1.65 -15.37 -18.59
C TYR A 70 1.75 -16.70 -17.86
N LYS A 71 1.00 -17.71 -18.31
CA LYS A 71 1.07 -19.08 -17.75
C LYS A 71 2.48 -19.65 -17.89
N LEU A 72 3.08 -19.56 -19.08
CA LEU A 72 4.43 -20.03 -19.33
C LEU A 72 5.44 -19.37 -18.37
N MET A 73 5.39 -18.04 -18.24
CA MET A 73 6.24 -17.31 -17.31
C MET A 73 5.99 -17.72 -15.86
N ASN A 74 4.73 -17.89 -15.46
CA ASN A 74 4.36 -18.25 -14.09
C ASN A 74 4.91 -19.63 -13.68
N HIS A 75 4.98 -20.57 -14.63
CA HIS A 75 5.48 -21.91 -14.38
C HIS A 75 7.01 -22.02 -14.43
N ASP A 76 7.68 -21.27 -15.31
CA ASP A 76 9.12 -21.48 -15.56
C ASP A 76 10.00 -20.29 -15.10
N SER A 77 9.86 -19.15 -15.77
CA SER A 77 10.75 -17.99 -15.54
C SER A 77 10.53 -17.32 -14.19
N PHE A 78 9.28 -17.21 -13.72
CA PHE A 78 8.94 -16.52 -12.49
C PHE A 78 9.42 -17.26 -11.23
N PRO A 79 9.25 -18.59 -11.08
CA PRO A 79 9.79 -19.32 -9.94
C PRO A 79 11.33 -19.30 -9.90
N ARG A 80 12.00 -19.28 -11.05
CA ARG A 80 13.46 -19.09 -11.14
C ARG A 80 13.87 -17.68 -10.73
N PHE A 81 13.16 -16.66 -11.21
CA PHE A 81 13.41 -15.26 -10.84
C PHE A 81 13.29 -15.04 -9.32
N LYS A 82 12.26 -15.61 -8.66
CA LYS A 82 12.09 -15.51 -7.20
C LYS A 82 13.28 -16.06 -6.41
N ARG A 83 13.93 -17.10 -6.91
CA ARG A 83 15.12 -17.72 -6.30
C ARG A 83 16.43 -17.05 -6.71
N SER A 84 16.40 -16.18 -7.72
CA SER A 84 17.60 -15.52 -8.24
C SER A 84 18.20 -14.52 -7.25
N ARG A 85 19.51 -14.27 -7.41
CA ARG A 85 20.24 -13.27 -6.62
C ARG A 85 19.59 -11.88 -6.68
N TRP A 86 18.98 -11.53 -7.81
CA TRP A 86 18.37 -10.23 -8.06
C TRP A 86 17.16 -10.00 -7.15
N CYS A 87 16.21 -10.94 -7.16
CA CYS A 87 15.02 -10.87 -6.33
C CYS A 87 15.39 -10.94 -4.84
N LEU A 88 16.27 -11.87 -4.46
CA LEU A 88 16.71 -12.02 -3.07
C LEU A 88 17.43 -10.77 -2.55
N ARG A 89 18.29 -10.14 -3.37
CA ARG A 89 18.97 -8.88 -3.00
C ARG A 89 17.95 -7.75 -2.79
N PHE A 90 16.97 -7.63 -3.69
CA PHE A 90 15.90 -6.64 -3.54
C PHE A 90 15.13 -6.86 -2.23
N VAL A 91 14.64 -8.09 -1.98
CA VAL A 91 13.89 -8.44 -0.77
C VAL A 91 14.71 -8.16 0.49
N ARG A 92 16.00 -8.52 0.52
CA ARG A 92 16.90 -8.21 1.65
C ARG A 92 17.02 -6.72 1.89
N SER A 93 17.20 -5.92 0.83
CA SER A 93 17.31 -4.46 0.96
C SER A 93 16.02 -3.83 1.52
N VAL A 94 14.86 -4.31 1.09
CA VAL A 94 13.55 -3.86 1.59
C VAL A 94 13.38 -4.22 3.06
N LYS A 95 13.74 -5.45 3.45
CA LYS A 95 13.68 -5.89 4.86
C LYS A 95 14.60 -5.06 5.75
N LYS A 96 15.83 -4.78 5.29
CA LYS A 96 16.81 -3.96 5.99
C LYS A 96 16.29 -2.55 6.25
N ARG A 97 15.77 -1.87 5.21
CA ARG A 97 15.17 -0.54 5.37
C ARG A 97 14.03 -0.54 6.38
N ARG A 98 13.11 -1.51 6.29
CA ARG A 98 12.01 -1.64 7.25
C ARG A 98 12.49 -1.87 8.69
N SER A 99 13.53 -2.67 8.90
CA SER A 99 14.10 -2.81 10.24
C SER A 99 14.73 -1.52 10.72
N GLU A 100 15.49 -0.80 9.89
CA GLU A 100 16.12 0.46 10.26
C GLU A 100 15.10 1.54 10.62
N ASP A 101 13.99 1.62 9.88
CA ASP A 101 12.89 2.54 10.18
C ASP A 101 12.23 2.22 11.54
N ARG A 102 12.03 0.94 11.84
CA ARG A 102 11.53 0.52 13.17
C ARG A 102 12.50 0.87 14.30
N HIS A 103 13.81 0.64 14.10
CA HIS A 103 14.82 0.97 15.10
C HIS A 103 14.87 2.49 15.33
N ARG A 104 14.84 3.30 14.26
CA ARG A 104 14.78 4.77 14.38
C ARG A 104 13.54 5.23 15.15
N GLN A 105 12.37 4.67 14.84
CA GLN A 105 11.14 5.02 15.55
C GLN A 105 11.23 4.65 17.03
N HIS A 106 11.74 3.45 17.35
CA HIS A 106 11.91 3.01 18.74
C HIS A 106 12.88 3.93 19.49
N GLN A 107 14.04 4.25 18.91
CA GLN A 107 15.02 5.17 19.49
C GLN A 107 14.39 6.54 19.77
N PHE A 108 13.66 7.10 18.82
CA PHE A 108 12.96 8.38 19.01
C PHE A 108 11.93 8.31 20.16
N THR A 109 11.15 7.23 20.25
CA THR A 109 10.18 7.06 21.34
C THR A 109 10.84 6.89 22.70
N GLU A 110 11.92 6.12 22.79
CA GLU A 110 12.67 5.92 24.04
C GLU A 110 13.39 7.19 24.48
N GLU A 111 13.98 7.95 23.55
CA GLU A 111 14.55 9.27 23.85
C GLU A 111 13.51 10.22 24.43
N ASN A 112 12.30 10.26 23.85
CA ASN A 112 11.22 11.12 24.35
C ASN A 112 10.72 10.68 25.73
N LYS A 113 10.60 9.36 25.97
CA LYS A 113 10.28 8.83 27.30
C LYS A 113 11.34 9.21 28.33
N ASN A 114 12.62 9.09 27.97
CA ASN A 114 13.74 9.43 28.85
C ASN A 114 13.79 10.94 29.15
N LYS A 115 13.57 11.80 28.15
CA LYS A 115 13.41 13.24 28.33
C LYS A 115 12.23 13.56 29.27
N LEU A 116 11.09 12.91 29.11
CA LEU A 116 9.91 13.10 29.97
C LEU A 116 10.18 12.67 31.41
N LYS A 117 10.78 11.49 31.61
CA LYS A 117 11.19 11.00 32.94
C LYS A 117 12.13 12.00 33.63
N LYS A 118 13.10 12.55 32.89
CA LYS A 118 14.03 13.57 33.39
C LYS A 118 13.32 14.86 33.82
N ARG A 119 12.30 15.31 33.07
CA ARG A 119 11.48 16.47 33.45
C ARG A 119 10.65 16.21 34.71
N LEU A 120 10.05 15.03 34.83
CA LEU A 120 9.25 14.63 36.01
C LEU A 120 10.12 14.39 37.27
N SER A 121 11.40 14.09 37.11
CA SER A 121 12.35 14.04 38.22
C SER A 121 12.83 15.41 38.71
N ASP A 122 12.64 16.50 37.95
CA ASP A 122 13.04 17.85 38.39
C ASP A 122 12.12 18.31 39.55
N PRO A 123 12.67 18.61 40.74
CA PRO A 123 11.89 19.04 41.91
C PRO A 123 11.02 20.29 41.65
N ARG A 124 11.44 21.16 40.72
CA ARG A 124 10.69 22.36 40.33
C ARG A 124 9.39 22.02 39.60
N PHE A 125 9.36 20.92 38.85
CA PHE A 125 8.18 20.44 38.15
C PHE A 125 7.22 19.68 39.08
N ARG A 126 7.73 18.91 40.06
CA ARG A 126 6.89 18.20 41.05
C ARG A 126 6.05 19.14 41.92
N ARG A 127 6.61 20.29 42.32
CA ARG A 127 5.92 21.30 43.15
C ARG A 127 4.71 21.93 42.44
N ALA A 128 4.76 22.08 41.11
CA ALA A 128 3.66 22.66 40.33
C ALA A 128 2.44 21.72 40.24
N SER A 129 2.64 20.39 40.15
CA SER A 129 1.53 19.42 40.13
C SER A 129 0.86 19.23 41.49
N LEU A 130 1.61 19.40 42.59
CA LEU A 130 1.07 19.35 43.97
C LEU A 130 0.27 20.60 44.35
N ALA A 131 0.52 21.74 43.70
CA ALA A 131 -0.14 23.01 44.01
C ALA A 131 -1.62 23.08 43.55
N LEU A 132 -2.10 22.11 42.75
CA LEU A 132 -3.49 22.05 42.27
C LEU A 132 -4.46 21.31 43.20
N HIS A 133 -3.98 20.74 44.32
CA HIS A 133 -4.83 20.20 45.38
C HIS A 133 -4.77 21.12 46.62
N LYS A 134 -5.18 22.38 46.48
CA LYS A 134 -5.73 23.11 47.62
C LYS A 134 -7.22 22.82 47.63
N LYS A 135 -7.67 22.00 48.59
CA LYS A 135 -9.10 21.90 48.92
C LYS A 135 -9.59 23.31 49.28
N PRO A 136 -10.79 23.74 48.85
CA PRO A 136 -11.39 24.95 49.40
C PRO A 136 -11.59 24.73 50.90
N ASP A 137 -11.07 25.65 51.70
CA ASP A 137 -11.18 25.65 53.16
C ASP A 137 -12.65 25.61 53.61
N ASP A 138 -12.90 24.88 54.69
CA ASP A 138 -14.21 24.63 55.29
C ASP A 138 -14.96 25.94 55.63
N CYS A 139 -16.12 26.14 55.00
CA CYS A 139 -17.11 27.12 55.45
C CYS A 139 -17.75 26.65 56.77
N ARG A 140 -17.26 27.19 57.88
CA ARG A 140 -17.86 27.10 59.21
C ARG A 140 -19.18 27.88 59.24
N LEU A 141 -20.31 27.20 59.08
CA LEU A 141 -21.64 27.73 59.46
C LEU A 141 -21.77 27.67 60.99
N SER A 142 -21.73 28.82 61.65
CA SER A 142 -22.10 28.97 63.05
C SER A 142 -23.62 29.01 63.18
N SER A 143 -24.16 28.06 63.92
CA SER A 143 -25.56 28.00 64.36
C SER A 143 -25.96 29.24 65.15
N ALA A 144 -27.14 29.78 64.87
CA ALA A 144 -27.81 30.78 65.69
C ALA A 144 -28.42 30.12 66.94
N ASP A 145 -28.40 30.87 68.04
CA ASP A 145 -28.99 30.56 69.34
C ASP A 145 -30.51 30.38 69.25
N ASP A 146 -31.09 29.45 70.02
CA ASP A 146 -31.83 29.79 71.25
C ASP A 146 -32.39 28.53 71.96
N PRO A 147 -32.54 28.57 73.30
CA PRO A 147 -33.10 27.48 74.10
C PRO A 147 -34.62 27.56 74.21
N SER A 148 -35.21 26.42 74.56
CA SER A 148 -36.63 26.23 74.83
C SER A 148 -37.26 27.28 75.76
N GLY A 149 -38.38 27.86 75.32
CA GLY A 149 -39.46 28.37 76.16
C GLY A 149 -40.70 27.48 75.98
N ASN A 150 -41.09 26.79 77.05
CA ASN A 150 -42.21 25.86 77.16
C ASN A 150 -43.57 26.60 77.14
N VAL A 151 -44.67 25.82 77.02
CA VAL A 151 -46.01 26.01 77.66
C VAL A 151 -47.25 26.03 76.70
N ARG A 152 -47.99 24.91 76.82
CA ARG A 152 -49.46 24.67 76.91
C ARG A 152 -50.37 24.62 75.68
N GLU A 153 -51.11 23.49 75.72
CA GLU A 153 -52.55 23.22 75.42
C GLU A 153 -53.12 23.61 74.05
#